data_AF-A0AAJ3QTU2-F1
#
_entry.id   AF-A0AAJ3QTU2-F1
#
_cell.length_a   1.000
_cell.length_b   1.000
_cell.length_c   1.000
_cell.angle_alpha   90.00
_cell.angle_beta   90.00
_cell.angle_gamma   90.00
#
_symmetry.space_group_name_H-M   'P 1'
#
loop_
_entity.id
_entity.type
_entity.pdbx_description
1 polymer ?
#
loop_
_entity_poly.entity_id
_entity_poly.type
_entity_poly.pdbx_seq_one_letter_code
_entity_poly.pdbx_strand_id
1 'polypeptide(L)'
;MTRSNRREAGRRRLAMRLPQMRALIMQARDPWQLELFEAYQMAVEARDRLRRRRFNLKLVREYDETCVEIEQHVIGAMRAPDYPHYCLIP
;
A
#
# COMPACT_ATOMS: atom_id res chain seq x y z
N MET A 1 -9.21 14.64 3.70
CA MET A 1 -7.84 14.11 3.94
C MET A 1 -7.02 14.40 2.69
N THR A 2 -5.91 15.12 2.81
CA THR A 2 -5.07 15.52 1.65
C THR A 2 -4.28 14.32 1.10
N ARG A 3 -3.83 14.40 -0.16
CA ARG A 3 -3.00 13.35 -0.81
C ARG A 3 -1.76 13.01 0.03
N SER A 4 -1.08 14.04 0.54
CA SER A 4 0.07 13.89 1.44
C SER A 4 -0.27 13.13 2.73
N ASN A 5 -1.43 13.44 3.34
CA ASN A 5 -1.87 12.74 4.54
C ASN A 5 -2.18 11.25 4.28
N ARG A 6 -2.67 10.90 3.08
CA ARG A 6 -2.90 9.49 2.72
C ARG A 6 -1.61 8.71 2.56
N ARG A 7 -0.62 9.29 1.87
CA ARG A 7 0.71 8.70 1.71
C ARG A 7 1.35 8.38 3.04
N GLU A 8 1.34 9.34 3.96
CA GLU A 8 1.94 9.18 5.29
C GLU A 8 1.16 8.19 6.17
N ALA A 9 -0.17 8.17 6.09
CA ALA A 9 -0.98 7.17 6.78
C ALA A 9 -0.69 5.74 6.26
N GLY A 10 -0.60 5.59 4.94
CA GLY A 10 -0.23 4.33 4.30
C GLY A 10 1.16 3.86 4.70
N ARG A 11 2.15 4.76 4.67
CA ARG A 11 3.52 4.51 5.14
C ARG A 11 3.54 3.95 6.55
N ARG A 12 2.86 4.59 7.50
CA ARG A 12 2.82 4.15 8.90
C ARG A 12 2.17 2.78 9.05
N ARG A 13 1.08 2.51 8.32
CA ARG A 13 0.41 1.21 8.36
C ARG A 13 1.29 0.12 7.77
N LEU A 14 1.93 0.35 6.63
CA LEU A 14 2.88 -0.59 6.02
C LEU A 14 4.08 -0.84 6.93
N ALA A 15 4.62 0.19 7.58
CA ALA A 15 5.71 0.07 8.53
C ALA A 15 5.35 -0.71 9.81
N MET A 16 4.08 -0.79 10.18
CA MET A 16 3.60 -1.69 11.24
C MET A 16 3.34 -3.09 10.72
N ARG A 17 2.86 -3.22 9.48
CA ARG A 17 2.50 -4.49 8.85
C ARG A 17 3.72 -5.29 8.41
N LEU A 18 4.77 -4.61 7.96
CA LEU A 18 6.02 -5.15 7.44
C LEU A 18 7.19 -4.67 8.31
N PRO A 19 7.29 -5.13 9.58
CA PRO A 19 8.31 -4.64 10.52
C PRO A 19 9.74 -4.85 10.00
N GLN A 20 9.99 -5.94 9.28
CA GLN A 20 11.28 -6.25 8.67
C GLN A 20 11.72 -5.24 7.58
N MET A 21 10.79 -4.44 7.06
CA MET A 21 11.04 -3.43 6.01
C MET A 21 10.78 -2.01 6.48
N ARG A 22 10.43 -1.84 7.77
CA ARG A 22 10.06 -0.56 8.37
C ARG A 22 11.08 0.53 8.09
N ALA A 23 12.38 0.22 8.21
CA ALA A 23 13.44 1.19 7.97
C ALA A 23 13.44 1.70 6.52
N LEU A 24 13.25 0.82 5.54
CA LEU A 24 13.20 1.17 4.11
C LEU A 24 11.93 1.96 3.80
N ILE A 25 10.77 1.51 4.30
CA ILE A 25 9.47 2.18 4.11
C ILE A 25 9.47 3.60 4.67
N MET A 26 10.12 3.82 5.83
CA MET A 26 10.21 5.14 6.44
C MET A 26 11.19 6.08 5.70
N GLN A 27 12.22 5.51 5.06
CA GLN A 27 13.21 6.27 4.30
C GLN A 27 12.80 6.52 2.84
N ALA A 28 11.85 5.74 2.32
CA ALA A 28 11.30 5.84 0.97
C ALA A 28 10.82 7.26 0.63
N ARG A 29 11.39 7.84 -0.43
CA ARG A 29 11.09 9.18 -0.92
C ARG A 29 10.64 9.19 -2.38
N ASP A 30 10.80 8.07 -3.08
CA ASP A 30 10.55 8.03 -4.51
C ASP A 30 9.05 8.19 -4.80
N PRO A 31 8.66 9.01 -5.77
CA PRO A 31 7.25 9.30 -6.04
C PRO A 31 6.39 8.05 -6.22
N TRP A 32 6.93 7.03 -6.90
CA TRP A 32 6.26 5.77 -7.16
C TRP A 32 6.07 4.92 -5.89
N GLN A 33 7.05 4.91 -4.97
CA GLN A 33 6.91 4.27 -3.66
C GLN A 33 5.83 4.97 -2.83
N LEU A 34 5.80 6.30 -2.87
CA LEU A 34 4.77 7.08 -2.20
C LEU A 34 3.37 6.80 -2.77
N GLU A 35 3.27 6.54 -4.08
CA GLU A 35 2.01 6.14 -4.71
C GLU A 35 1.55 4.75 -4.26
N LEU A 36 2.46 3.80 -4.07
CA LEU A 36 2.11 2.51 -3.45
C LEU A 36 1.59 2.68 -2.02
N PHE A 37 2.18 3.59 -1.24
CA PHE A 37 1.70 3.88 0.12
C PHE A 37 0.30 4.49 0.12
N GLU A 38 0.03 5.41 -0.81
CA GLU A 38 -1.30 5.98 -1.01
C GLU A 38 -2.32 4.90 -1.43
N ALA A 39 -1.97 4.05 -2.40
CA ALA A 39 -2.81 2.96 -2.86
C ALA A 39 -3.18 2.01 -1.72
N TYR A 40 -2.19 1.64 -0.89
CA TYR A 40 -2.42 0.81 0.29
C TYR A 40 -3.37 1.49 1.29
N GLN A 41 -3.19 2.79 1.56
CA GLN A 41 -4.09 3.54 2.44
C GLN A 41 -5.52 3.53 1.93
N MET A 42 -5.73 3.71 0.63
CA MET A 42 -7.07 3.70 0.02
C MET A 42 -7.71 2.31 0.10
N ALA A 43 -6.94 1.24 -0.18
CA ALA A 43 -7.43 -0.13 -0.09
C ALA A 43 -7.88 -0.48 1.33
N VAL A 44 -7.07 -0.13 2.34
CA VAL A 44 -7.42 -0.34 3.76
C VAL A 44 -8.64 0.48 4.16
N GLU A 45 -8.75 1.75 3.73
CA GLU A 45 -9.94 2.55 4.02
C GLU A 45 -11.21 1.96 3.40
N ALA A 46 -11.14 1.45 2.17
CA ALA A 46 -12.27 0.79 1.52
C ALA A 46 -12.67 -0.48 2.26
N ARG A 47 -11.70 -1.34 2.59
CA ARG A 47 -11.92 -2.54 3.40
C ARG A 47 -12.56 -2.21 4.75
N ASP A 48 -12.04 -1.22 5.46
CA ASP A 48 -12.53 -0.84 6.80
C ASP A 48 -13.94 -0.25 6.73
N ARG A 49 -14.30 0.43 5.63
CA ARG A 49 -15.69 0.87 5.39
C ARG A 49 -16.62 -0.32 5.14
N LEU A 50 -16.19 -1.30 4.35
CA LEU A 50 -16.97 -2.52 4.07
C LEU A 50 -17.16 -3.36 5.33
N ARG A 51 -16.09 -3.59 6.10
CA ARG A 51 -16.13 -4.30 7.39
C ARG A 51 -17.11 -3.66 8.37
N ARG A 52 -17.08 -2.33 8.51
CA ARG A 52 -18.01 -1.61 9.41
C ARG A 52 -19.48 -1.77 9.00
N ARG A 53 -19.76 -1.83 7.70
CA ARG A 53 -21.12 -2.02 7.20
C ARG A 53 -21.61 -3.46 7.36
N ARG A 54 -20.73 -4.46 7.58
CA ARG A 54 -21.04 -5.90 7.60
C ARG A 54 -21.82 -6.40 6.37
N PHE A 55 -21.88 -5.59 5.31
CA PHE A 55 -22.50 -5.93 4.05
C PHE A 55 -21.43 -6.57 3.17
N ASN A 56 -21.59 -7.86 2.89
CA ASN A 56 -20.85 -8.62 1.89
C ASN A 56 -19.42 -9.07 2.30
N LEU A 57 -19.37 -10.20 2.99
CA LEU A 57 -18.12 -10.87 3.39
C LEU A 57 -17.22 -11.24 2.21
N LYS A 58 -17.80 -11.53 1.04
CA LYS A 58 -17.04 -11.81 -0.19
C LYS A 58 -16.26 -10.57 -0.63
N LEU A 59 -16.92 -9.42 -0.67
CA LEU A 59 -16.27 -8.17 -1.05
C LEU A 59 -15.20 -7.76 -0.04
N VAL A 60 -15.43 -7.98 1.27
CA VAL A 60 -14.39 -7.76 2.30
C VAL A 60 -13.15 -8.60 2.00
N ARG A 61 -13.34 -9.87 1.63
CA ARG A 61 -12.24 -10.77 1.28
C ARG A 61 -11.49 -10.32 0.03
N GLU A 62 -12.19 -9.91 -1.02
CA GLU A 62 -11.56 -9.37 -2.24
C GLU A 62 -10.67 -8.16 -1.91
N TYR A 63 -11.13 -7.25 -1.06
CA TYR A 63 -10.32 -6.11 -0.61
C TYR A 63 -9.16 -6.50 0.32
N ASP A 64 -9.30 -7.56 1.12
CA ASP A 64 -8.19 -8.11 1.89
C ASP A 64 -7.10 -8.66 0.97
N GLU A 65 -7.49 -9.38 -0.10
CA GLU A 65 -6.57 -9.91 -1.12
C GLU A 65 -5.86 -8.75 -1.85
N THR A 66 -6.58 -7.69 -2.25
CA THR A 66 -5.97 -6.48 -2.83
C THR A 66 -4.96 -5.82 -1.88
N CYS A 67 -5.24 -5.77 -0.57
CA CYS A 67 -4.27 -5.22 0.39
C CYS A 67 -2.98 -6.05 0.41
N VAL A 68 -3.07 -7.37 0.34
CA VAL A 68 -1.91 -8.27 0.32
C VAL A 68 -1.11 -8.12 -0.98
N GLU A 69 -1.76 -7.96 -2.13
CA GLU A 69 -1.08 -7.70 -3.40
C GLU A 69 -0.27 -6.39 -3.33
N ILE A 70 -0.86 -5.32 -2.78
CA ILE A 70 -0.15 -4.04 -2.62
C ILE A 70 1.02 -4.19 -1.62
N GLU A 71 0.86 -4.96 -0.55
CA GLU A 71 1.97 -5.28 0.37
C GLU A 71 3.13 -5.96 -0.38
N GLN A 72 2.86 -6.91 -1.27
CA GLN A 72 3.88 -7.57 -2.08
C GLN A 72 4.58 -6.61 -3.05
N HIS A 73 3.82 -5.71 -3.67
CA HIS A 73 4.38 -4.68 -4.55
C HIS A 73 5.31 -3.74 -3.76
N VAL A 74 4.94 -3.36 -2.54
CA VAL A 74 5.81 -2.59 -1.64
C VAL A 74 7.06 -3.37 -1.27
N ILE A 75 6.94 -4.68 -0.99
CA ILE A 75 8.10 -5.53 -0.69
C ILE A 75 9.08 -5.55 -1.87
N GLY A 76 8.57 -5.77 -3.08
CA GLY A 76 9.39 -5.70 -4.30
C GLY A 76 10.02 -4.32 -4.48
N ALA A 77 9.24 -3.27 -4.23
CA ALA A 77 9.68 -1.89 -4.43
C ALA A 77 10.82 -1.45 -3.53
N MET A 78 10.82 -1.90 -2.28
CA MET A 78 11.86 -1.57 -1.32
C MET A 78 13.11 -2.47 -1.46
N ARG A 79 12.99 -3.62 -2.14
CA ARG A 79 14.10 -4.57 -2.37
C ARG A 79 14.83 -4.31 -3.67
N ALA A 80 14.15 -3.78 -4.68
CA ALA A 80 14.76 -3.43 -5.94
C ALA A 80 15.66 -2.19 -5.77
N PRO A 81 16.97 -2.28 -6.06
CA PRO A 81 17.77 -1.07 -6.28
C PRO A 81 17.23 -0.41 -7.55
N ASP A 82 16.77 0.84 -7.46
CA ASP A 82 16.38 1.74 -8.55
C ASP A 82 16.38 1.12 -9.96
N TYR A 83 15.31 0.42 -10.32
CA TYR A 83 15.03 0.13 -11.72
C TYR A 83 13.89 1.05 -12.17
N PRO A 84 14.13 1.97 -13.11
CA PRO A 84 13.09 2.86 -13.60
C PRO A 84 12.02 2.01 -14.28
N HIS A 85 10.82 1.99 -13.69
CA HIS A 85 9.64 1.34 -14.22
C HIS A 85 9.04 2.19 -15.37
N TYR A 86 9.84 2.43 -16.40
CA TYR A 86 9.41 2.92 -17.71
C TYR A 86 9.73 1.89 -18.79
N CYS A 87 9.44 0.61 -18.55
CA CYS A 87 9.43 -0.40 -19.59
C CYS A 87 8.40 -1.44 -19.19
N LEU A 88 7.18 -1.31 -19.70
CA LEU A 88 6.25 -2.38 -20.09
C LEU A 88 4.80 -1.87 -20.06
N ILE A 89 4.44 -1.10 -21.09
CA ILE A 89 3.10 -1.21 -21.70
C ILE A 89 3.37 -1.30 -23.21
N PRO A 90 2.97 -2.40 -23.90
CA PRO A 90 3.09 -2.52 -25.35
C PRO A 90 2.15 -1.54 -26.10
#